data_AF-A0AAV2BCP1-F1
#
_entry.id   AF-A0AAV2BCP1-F1
#
_cell.length_a   1.000
_cell.length_b   1.000
_cell.length_c   1.000
_cell.angle_alpha   90.00
_cell.angle_beta   90.00
_cell.angle_gamma   90.00
#
_symmetry.space_group_name_H-M   'P 1'
#
loop_
_entity.id
_entity.type
_entity.pdbx_description
1 polymer ?
#
loop_
_entity_poly.entity_id
_entity_poly.type
_entity_poly.pdbx_seq_one_letter_code
_entity_poly.pdbx_strand_id
1 'polypeptide(L)'
;MGESGLKSHMAGKKHSEIMKAQVNPKISDLLSTSSSRQGPGRIAPTSKEILTDQAENNTIAPFIASSQCLDAELKWSLKCVESHYSYNSCKDISNLFQDMFPDSKIAEKFSCGPTKCSYLISFGIAPYIKNVLFKCLGDVDVYSLMFDEALNKSLQTKQMDLHIRFWNEKNQEVETRYVTSSFMGHSTAEDILREFRVSTEKLDLRKVLSVSMDGPSVNWKFFNLFDVEIQKEFATSLINVDSQARREDFLEVSEIGKLPKKFCRTRWLENAAAAERAIEIWNDLVLYVENIKVPTPK
;
A
#
# COMPACT_ATOMS: atom_id res chain seq x y z
N MET A 1 5.25 15.44 -7.60
CA MET A 1 4.24 16.37 -8.19
C MET A 1 2.96 16.18 -7.41
N GLY A 2 2.40 17.21 -6.77
CA GLY A 2 1.12 17.08 -6.05
C GLY A 2 -0.09 16.98 -6.98
N GLU A 3 -1.29 16.79 -6.41
CA GLU A 3 -2.59 16.76 -7.13
C GLU A 3 -2.76 17.94 -8.10
N SER A 4 -2.26 19.12 -7.73
CA SER A 4 -2.25 20.34 -8.55
C SER A 4 -1.45 20.19 -9.85
N GLY A 5 -0.36 19.42 -9.83
CA GLY A 5 0.44 19.12 -11.02
C GLY A 5 -0.27 18.19 -12.01
N LEU A 6 -1.11 17.29 -11.49
CA LEU A 6 -1.93 16.36 -12.29
C LEU A 6 -3.07 17.11 -13.00
N LYS A 7 -3.78 17.99 -12.30
CA LYS A 7 -4.79 18.87 -12.90
C LYS A 7 -4.18 19.78 -13.98
N SER A 8 -2.97 20.30 -13.74
CA SER A 8 -2.24 21.11 -14.71
C SER A 8 -1.82 20.29 -15.95
N HIS A 9 -1.38 19.03 -15.77
CA HIS A 9 -1.00 18.16 -16.88
C HIS A 9 -2.20 17.70 -17.72
N MET A 10 -3.33 17.37 -17.09
CA MET A 10 -4.58 17.05 -17.77
C MET A 10 -5.12 18.22 -18.60
N ALA A 11 -4.91 19.45 -18.14
CA ALA A 11 -5.24 20.68 -18.87
C ALA A 11 -4.16 21.10 -19.89
N GLY A 12 -3.05 20.37 -19.98
CA GLY A 12 -1.92 20.72 -20.82
C GLY A 12 -2.21 20.52 -22.32
N LYS A 13 -1.83 21.50 -23.15
CA LYS A 13 -2.03 21.47 -24.63
C LYS A 13 -1.57 20.16 -25.27
N LYS A 14 -0.45 19.60 -24.80
CA LYS A 14 0.13 18.35 -25.32
C LYS A 14 -0.79 17.13 -25.09
N HIS A 15 -1.45 17.04 -23.93
CA HIS A 15 -2.41 15.98 -23.64
C HIS A 15 -3.70 16.15 -24.46
N SER A 16 -4.18 17.39 -24.59
CA SER A 16 -5.34 17.73 -25.42
C SER A 16 -5.13 17.46 -26.92
N GLU A 17 -3.91 17.64 -27.43
CA GLU A 17 -3.55 17.31 -28.81
C GLU A 17 -3.50 15.80 -29.06
N ILE A 18 -2.99 15.02 -28.09
CA ILE A 18 -2.97 13.54 -28.16
C ILE A 18 -4.39 12.97 -28.13
N MET A 19 -5.27 13.51 -27.28
CA MET A 19 -6.69 13.10 -27.23
C MET A 19 -7.43 13.41 -28.53
N LYS A 20 -7.09 14.50 -29.23
CA LYS A 20 -7.66 14.84 -30.54
C LYS A 20 -7.17 13.93 -31.67
N ALA A 21 -6.02 13.28 -31.51
CA ALA A 21 -5.41 12.42 -32.52
C ALA A 21 -5.87 10.95 -32.45
N GLN A 22 -6.57 10.52 -31.40
CA GLN A 22 -7.13 9.17 -31.31
C GLN A 22 -8.50 9.06 -31.98
N VAL A 23 -8.51 8.65 -33.25
CA VAL A 23 -9.68 7.97 -33.83
C VAL A 23 -9.67 6.54 -33.29
N ASN A 24 -10.64 6.16 -32.47
CA ASN A 24 -10.77 4.78 -31.95
C ASN A 24 -11.08 3.81 -33.11
N PRO A 25 -10.17 2.91 -33.52
CA PRO A 25 -10.56 1.84 -34.42
C PRO A 25 -11.43 0.84 -33.66
N LYS A 26 -12.50 0.36 -34.29
CA LYS A 26 -13.35 -0.67 -33.70
C LYS A 26 -12.59 -2.00 -33.70
N ILE A 27 -12.68 -2.74 -32.60
CA ILE A 27 -12.05 -4.06 -32.39
C ILE A 27 -12.42 -5.08 -33.50
N SER A 28 -13.54 -4.87 -34.21
CA SER A 28 -13.96 -5.70 -35.34
C SER A 28 -12.95 -5.75 -36.49
N ASP A 29 -12.17 -4.69 -36.70
CA ASP A 29 -11.27 -4.58 -37.84
C ASP A 29 -9.95 -5.35 -37.60
N LEU A 30 -9.69 -5.76 -36.36
CA LEU A 30 -8.48 -6.49 -35.96
C LEU A 30 -8.57 -8.01 -36.25
N LEU A 31 -9.79 -8.54 -36.47
CA LEU A 31 -10.04 -9.99 -36.52
C LEU A 31 -10.53 -10.49 -37.89
N SER A 32 -10.68 -9.61 -38.88
CA SER A 32 -11.12 -9.99 -40.21
C SER A 32 -9.95 -10.06 -41.19
N THR A 33 -9.23 -11.17 -41.23
CA THR A 33 -8.82 -11.74 -42.52
C THR A 33 -8.55 -13.25 -42.42
N SER A 34 -9.00 -13.89 -43.49
CA SER A 34 -9.54 -15.23 -43.58
C SER A 34 -8.54 -16.27 -44.06
N SER A 35 -8.76 -17.50 -43.59
CA SER A 35 -8.55 -18.77 -44.28
C SER A 35 -8.57 -18.70 -45.81
N SER A 36 -7.57 -19.26 -46.50
CA SER A 36 -7.75 -19.97 -47.77
C SER A 36 -6.59 -20.93 -48.08
N ARG A 37 -6.92 -21.93 -48.92
CA ARG A 37 -6.32 -23.26 -49.10
C ARG A 37 -5.17 -23.31 -50.11
N GLN A 38 -4.46 -24.45 -50.10
CA GLN A 38 -3.42 -24.92 -51.05
C GLN A 38 -3.91 -25.09 -52.50
N GLY A 39 -2.99 -24.95 -53.47
CA GLY A 39 -3.03 -25.61 -54.80
C GLY A 39 -2.33 -24.85 -55.95
N PRO A 40 -1.69 -25.51 -56.95
CA PRO A 40 -0.38 -25.10 -57.49
C PRO A 40 -0.36 -24.61 -58.96
N GLY A 41 0.70 -23.87 -59.34
CA GLY A 41 0.99 -23.51 -60.74
C GLY A 41 2.33 -22.79 -60.91
N ARG A 42 3.11 -23.20 -61.91
CA ARG A 42 4.53 -22.90 -62.18
C ARG A 42 4.67 -21.82 -63.28
N ILE A 43 5.75 -21.03 -63.25
CA ILE A 43 6.61 -20.48 -64.35
C ILE A 43 7.19 -19.10 -63.97
N ALA A 44 8.49 -18.93 -64.18
CA ALA A 44 9.32 -17.73 -63.93
C ALA A 44 9.54 -16.91 -65.23
N PRO A 45 10.46 -15.92 -65.28
CA PRO A 45 10.49 -14.62 -64.59
C PRO A 45 10.62 -13.45 -65.62
N THR A 46 10.10 -12.24 -65.36
CA THR A 46 10.63 -11.02 -66.03
C THR A 46 10.33 -9.75 -65.22
N SER A 47 11.37 -8.92 -65.16
CA SER A 47 11.56 -7.65 -64.49
C SER A 47 10.50 -6.58 -64.76
N LYS A 48 10.18 -5.80 -63.72
CA LYS A 48 10.28 -4.32 -63.71
C LYS A 48 9.92 -3.80 -62.31
N GLU A 49 10.88 -3.11 -61.71
CA GLU A 49 10.69 -2.26 -60.54
C GLU A 49 9.61 -1.21 -60.82
N ILE A 50 8.58 -1.16 -59.96
CA ILE A 50 7.84 0.06 -59.67
C ILE A 50 7.62 0.10 -58.16
N LEU A 51 8.13 1.18 -57.58
CA LEU A 51 8.07 1.56 -56.18
C LEU A 51 6.62 1.68 -55.71
N THR A 52 6.26 0.94 -54.65
CA THR A 52 5.39 1.38 -53.55
C THR A 52 5.33 0.26 -52.50
N ASP A 53 6.11 0.36 -51.43
CA ASP A 53 5.85 -0.39 -50.20
C ASP A 53 5.90 0.57 -49.01
N GLN A 54 4.78 1.28 -48.80
CA GLN A 54 4.34 1.63 -47.46
C GLN A 54 3.39 0.53 -46.99
N ALA A 55 3.96 -0.58 -46.56
CA ALA A 55 3.31 -1.48 -45.62
C ALA A 55 4.02 -1.26 -44.28
N GLU A 56 3.51 -0.32 -43.49
CA GLU A 56 3.86 -0.21 -42.08
C GLU A 56 3.48 -1.54 -41.41
N ASN A 57 4.49 -2.38 -41.20
CA ASN A 57 4.39 -3.55 -40.35
C ASN A 57 4.04 -3.06 -38.95
N ASN A 58 2.74 -3.01 -38.62
CA ASN A 58 2.23 -2.89 -37.24
C ASN A 58 2.61 -4.15 -36.47
N THR A 59 3.90 -4.25 -36.16
CA THR A 59 4.49 -5.37 -35.44
C THR A 59 4.27 -5.11 -33.95
N ILE A 60 3.91 -6.12 -33.18
CA ILE A 60 3.68 -6.03 -31.71
C ILE A 60 4.98 -5.72 -30.94
N ALA A 61 6.14 -5.82 -31.60
CA ALA A 61 7.47 -5.66 -31.03
C ALA A 61 7.73 -4.31 -30.29
N PRO A 62 7.30 -3.12 -30.77
CA PRO A 62 7.48 -1.87 -30.05
C PRO A 62 6.67 -1.83 -28.75
N PHE A 63 5.48 -2.44 -28.74
CA PHE A 63 4.64 -2.53 -27.55
C PHE A 63 5.26 -3.45 -26.50
N ILE A 64 5.75 -4.62 -26.89
CA ILE A 64 6.46 -5.56 -26.01
C ILE A 64 7.75 -4.94 -25.46
N ALA A 65 8.55 -4.28 -26.31
CA ALA A 65 9.77 -3.60 -25.88
C ALA A 65 9.49 -2.44 -24.91
N SER A 66 8.39 -1.71 -25.10
CA SER A 66 7.95 -0.67 -24.15
C SER A 66 7.55 -1.24 -22.79
N SER A 67 6.93 -2.42 -22.76
CA SER A 67 6.58 -3.13 -21.53
C SER A 67 7.80 -3.64 -20.77
N GLN A 68 8.82 -4.17 -21.47
CA GLN A 68 10.06 -4.64 -20.85
C GLN A 68 10.90 -3.50 -20.30
N CYS A 69 10.94 -2.37 -21.01
CA CYS A 69 11.59 -1.16 -20.53
C CYS A 69 10.90 -0.64 -19.26
N LEU A 70 9.56 -0.54 -19.25
CA LEU A 70 8.82 -0.13 -18.06
C LEU A 70 9.06 -1.07 -16.88
N ASP A 71 9.11 -2.38 -17.10
CA ASP A 71 9.43 -3.36 -16.05
C ASP A 71 10.83 -3.13 -15.45
N ALA A 72 11.83 -2.83 -16.28
CA ALA A 72 13.17 -2.46 -15.80
C ALA A 72 13.15 -1.17 -14.98
N GLU A 73 12.39 -0.16 -15.40
CA GLU A 73 12.26 1.12 -14.67
C GLU A 73 11.53 0.96 -13.33
N LEU A 74 10.52 0.07 -13.28
CA LEU A 74 9.83 -0.28 -12.04
C LEU A 74 10.75 -1.04 -11.07
N LYS A 75 11.52 -2.01 -11.57
CA LYS A 75 12.53 -2.74 -10.78
C LYS A 75 13.58 -1.79 -10.22
N TRP A 76 14.10 -0.87 -11.04
CA TRP A 76 15.03 0.16 -10.59
C TRP A 76 14.40 1.07 -9.52
N SER A 77 13.16 1.51 -9.74
CA SER A 77 12.43 2.34 -8.78
C SER A 77 12.21 1.64 -7.44
N LEU A 78 11.85 0.34 -7.46
CA LEU A 78 11.75 -0.50 -6.27
C LEU A 78 13.11 -0.62 -5.57
N LYS A 79 14.18 -0.82 -6.33
CA LYS A 79 15.54 -0.90 -5.78
C LYS A 79 15.95 0.40 -5.09
N CYS A 80 15.61 1.56 -5.66
CA CYS A 80 15.84 2.85 -5.04
C CYS A 80 15.16 2.96 -3.67
N VAL A 81 13.91 2.47 -3.55
CA VAL A 81 13.17 2.48 -2.28
C VAL A 81 13.79 1.51 -1.27
N GLU A 82 14.00 0.25 -1.68
CA GLU A 82 14.53 -0.82 -0.82
C GLU A 82 15.91 -0.48 -0.26
N SER A 83 16.77 0.15 -1.08
CA SER A 83 18.15 0.49 -0.70
C SER A 83 18.30 1.93 -0.21
N HIS A 84 17.19 2.63 0.05
CA HIS A 84 17.17 4.01 0.55
C HIS A 84 17.99 5.00 -0.29
N TYR A 85 17.98 4.83 -1.61
CA TYR A 85 18.70 5.75 -2.50
C TYR A 85 17.97 7.08 -2.63
N SER A 86 18.76 8.15 -2.70
CA SER A 86 18.23 9.44 -3.11
C SER A 86 17.69 9.35 -4.54
N TYR A 87 16.59 10.03 -4.85
CA TYR A 87 16.15 10.14 -6.25
C TYR A 87 17.21 10.81 -7.14
N ASN A 88 18.11 11.61 -6.57
CA ASN A 88 19.24 12.17 -7.30
C ASN A 88 20.23 11.10 -7.77
N SER A 89 20.25 9.90 -7.18
CA SER A 89 21.02 8.75 -7.67
C SER A 89 20.50 8.22 -9.01
N CYS A 90 19.31 8.64 -9.44
CA CYS A 90 18.79 8.36 -10.78
C CYS A 90 19.26 9.37 -11.83
N LYS A 91 20.06 10.37 -11.45
CA LYS A 91 20.61 11.34 -12.41
C LYS A 91 21.64 10.62 -13.29
N ASP A 92 21.54 10.82 -14.61
CA ASP A 92 22.45 10.25 -15.63
C ASP A 92 22.51 8.71 -15.67
N ILE A 93 21.63 8.01 -14.92
CA ILE A 93 21.60 6.54 -14.84
C ILE A 93 21.31 5.87 -16.19
N SER A 94 20.51 6.53 -17.03
CA SER A 94 20.19 6.05 -18.37
C SER A 94 21.44 5.93 -19.23
N ASN A 95 22.29 6.97 -19.23
CA ASN A 95 23.53 6.97 -19.99
C ASN A 95 24.49 5.91 -19.43
N LEU A 96 24.57 5.80 -18.09
CA LEU A 96 25.40 4.77 -17.46
C LEU A 96 24.97 3.36 -17.85
N PHE A 97 23.66 3.06 -17.89
CA PHE A 97 23.17 1.75 -18.31
C PHE A 97 23.43 1.48 -19.80
N GLN A 98 23.33 2.49 -20.66
CA GLN A 98 23.69 2.36 -22.07
C GLN A 98 25.17 2.04 -22.24
N ASP A 99 26.05 2.70 -21.49
CA ASP A 99 27.49 2.47 -21.53
C ASP A 99 27.88 1.09 -20.95
N MET A 100 27.20 0.65 -19.88
CA MET A 100 27.43 -0.65 -19.26
C MET A 100 26.93 -1.82 -20.12
N PHE A 101 25.85 -1.61 -20.89
CA PHE A 101 25.15 -2.65 -21.63
C PHE A 101 24.80 -2.19 -23.07
N PRO A 102 25.81 -1.94 -23.93
CA PRO A 102 25.61 -1.35 -25.26
C PRO A 102 24.84 -2.26 -26.23
N ASP A 103 24.78 -3.56 -25.96
CA ASP A 103 24.04 -4.57 -26.73
C ASP A 103 22.57 -4.71 -26.29
N SER A 104 22.18 -4.10 -25.17
CA SER A 104 20.84 -4.22 -24.59
C SER A 104 19.87 -3.16 -25.12
N LYS A 105 18.87 -3.60 -25.88
CA LYS A 105 17.74 -2.76 -26.32
C LYS A 105 16.93 -2.18 -25.15
N ILE A 106 16.98 -2.82 -23.98
CA ILE A 106 16.34 -2.32 -22.76
C ILE A 106 17.15 -1.17 -22.21
N ALA A 107 18.47 -1.32 -22.08
CA ALA A 107 19.36 -0.27 -21.59
C ALA A 107 19.36 0.95 -22.54
N GLU A 108 19.39 0.71 -23.85
CA GLU A 108 19.24 1.74 -24.89
C GLU A 108 18.01 2.64 -24.64
N LYS A 109 16.88 2.04 -24.29
CA LYS A 109 15.60 2.75 -24.10
C LYS A 109 15.31 3.14 -22.66
N PHE A 110 16.12 2.69 -21.71
CA PHE A 110 15.89 2.91 -20.28
C PHE A 110 15.93 4.40 -19.96
N SER A 111 14.83 4.94 -19.44
CA SER A 111 14.71 6.37 -19.18
C SER A 111 14.08 6.60 -17.81
N CYS A 112 14.81 6.37 -16.73
CA CYS A 112 14.32 6.54 -15.36
C CYS A 112 15.10 7.59 -14.56
N GLY A 113 15.01 8.86 -14.98
CA GLY A 113 15.57 9.98 -14.22
C GLY A 113 14.84 10.24 -12.88
N PRO A 114 15.35 11.16 -12.03
CA PRO A 114 14.83 11.41 -10.68
C PRO A 114 13.32 11.67 -10.62
N THR A 115 12.82 12.51 -11.53
CA THR A 115 11.39 12.86 -11.60
C THR A 115 10.52 11.66 -11.98
N LYS A 116 10.98 10.83 -12.91
CA LYS A 116 10.23 9.64 -13.34
C LYS A 116 10.25 8.56 -12.25
N CYS A 117 11.41 8.33 -11.63
CA CYS A 117 11.53 7.42 -10.49
C CYS A 117 10.56 7.83 -9.36
N SER A 118 10.59 9.09 -8.94
CA SER A 118 9.66 9.63 -7.94
C SER A 118 8.20 9.47 -8.36
N TYR A 119 7.89 9.71 -9.64
CA TYR A 119 6.54 9.57 -10.17
C TYR A 119 6.05 8.11 -10.16
N LEU A 120 6.87 7.17 -10.64
CA LEU A 120 6.57 5.74 -10.65
C LEU A 120 6.32 5.22 -9.23
N ILE A 121 7.14 5.65 -8.27
CA ILE A 121 6.97 5.28 -6.86
C ILE A 121 5.67 5.86 -6.30
N SER A 122 5.45 7.17 -6.45
CA SER A 122 4.35 7.87 -5.76
C SER A 122 2.98 7.57 -6.38
N PHE A 123 2.93 7.36 -7.70
CA PHE A 123 1.66 7.25 -8.44
C PHE A 123 1.44 5.86 -9.06
N GLY A 124 2.46 5.03 -9.16
CA GLY A 124 2.34 3.65 -9.62
C GLY A 124 2.42 2.66 -8.46
N ILE A 125 3.63 2.51 -7.91
CA ILE A 125 3.96 1.46 -6.93
C ILE A 125 3.20 1.66 -5.62
N ALA A 126 3.23 2.85 -5.02
CA ALA A 126 2.60 3.08 -3.72
C ALA A 126 1.08 2.86 -3.73
N PRO A 127 0.30 3.39 -4.71
CA PRO A 127 -1.12 3.07 -4.83
C PRO A 127 -1.38 1.58 -5.06
N TYR A 128 -0.55 0.91 -5.88
CA TYR A 128 -0.67 -0.53 -6.11
C TYR A 128 -0.50 -1.34 -4.81
N ILE A 129 0.58 -1.10 -4.06
CA ILE A 129 0.84 -1.78 -2.78
C ILE A 129 -0.28 -1.52 -1.78
N LYS A 130 -0.76 -0.27 -1.70
CA LYS A 130 -1.86 0.10 -0.80
C LYS A 130 -3.17 -0.61 -1.17
N ASN A 131 -3.46 -0.75 -2.46
CA ASN A 131 -4.62 -1.52 -2.93
C ASN A 131 -4.48 -3.02 -2.63
N VAL A 132 -3.28 -3.59 -2.74
CA VAL A 132 -3.02 -4.98 -2.34
C VAL A 132 -3.28 -5.17 -0.85
N LEU A 133 -2.84 -4.23 0.00
CA LEU A 133 -3.13 -4.25 1.43
C LEU A 133 -4.64 -4.22 1.70
N PHE A 134 -5.37 -3.27 1.12
CA PHE A 134 -6.83 -3.17 1.35
C PHE A 134 -7.61 -4.40 0.85
N LYS A 135 -7.17 -5.02 -0.26
CA LYS A 135 -7.73 -6.30 -0.70
C LYS A 135 -7.50 -7.40 0.34
N CYS A 136 -6.30 -7.49 0.88
CA CYS A 136 -5.97 -8.45 1.93
C CYS A 136 -6.84 -8.25 3.18
N LEU A 137 -7.07 -7.00 3.59
CA LEU A 137 -7.92 -6.67 4.75
C LEU A 137 -9.41 -6.98 4.52
N GLY A 138 -9.84 -7.09 3.26
CA GLY A 138 -11.19 -7.53 2.91
C GLY A 138 -11.49 -8.94 3.43
N ASP A 139 -10.50 -9.83 3.35
CA ASP A 139 -10.61 -11.25 3.72
C ASP A 139 -10.31 -11.50 5.22
N VAL A 140 -9.79 -10.51 5.93
CA VAL A 140 -9.47 -10.61 7.36
C VAL A 140 -10.72 -10.37 8.21
N ASP A 141 -10.95 -11.21 9.22
CA ASP A 141 -12.08 -11.05 10.15
C ASP A 141 -11.90 -9.85 11.07
N VAL A 142 -10.73 -9.77 11.73
CA VAL A 142 -10.40 -8.70 12.67
C VAL A 142 -8.94 -8.27 12.56
N TYR A 143 -8.68 -7.00 12.88
CA TYR A 143 -7.33 -6.45 12.89
C TYR A 143 -7.17 -5.38 13.98
N SER A 144 -5.91 -5.13 14.37
CA SER A 144 -5.55 -4.07 15.30
C SER A 144 -4.98 -2.88 14.54
N LEU A 145 -5.42 -1.68 14.92
CA LEU A 145 -4.81 -0.44 14.45
C LEU A 145 -3.71 -0.04 15.42
N MET A 146 -2.66 0.59 14.90
CA MET A 146 -1.56 1.09 15.71
C MET A 146 -1.18 2.47 15.21
N PHE A 147 -1.00 3.43 16.10
CA PHE A 147 -0.45 4.72 15.71
C PHE A 147 0.68 5.15 16.64
N ASP A 148 1.64 5.86 16.06
CA ASP A 148 2.73 6.52 16.78
C ASP A 148 2.78 7.99 16.41
N GLU A 149 3.03 8.84 17.39
CA GLU A 149 3.14 10.29 17.22
C GLU A 149 4.59 10.75 17.40
N ALA A 150 5.12 11.41 16.38
CA ALA A 150 6.45 11.99 16.45
C ALA A 150 6.45 13.43 15.92
N LEU A 151 7.34 14.27 16.47
CA LEU A 151 7.60 15.59 15.90
C LEU A 151 8.48 15.43 14.66
N ASN A 152 7.95 15.78 13.49
CA ASN A 152 8.73 15.85 12.27
C ASN A 152 9.63 17.10 12.31
N LYS A 153 10.93 16.91 12.53
CA LYS A 153 11.90 18.01 12.69
C LYS A 153 12.02 18.88 11.43
N SER A 154 11.83 18.32 10.25
CA SER A 154 11.97 19.06 8.99
C SER A 154 10.76 19.95 8.72
N LEU A 155 9.56 19.44 9.01
CA LEU A 155 8.30 20.15 8.76
C LEU A 155 7.84 20.98 9.96
N GLN A 156 8.41 20.77 11.14
CA GLN A 156 7.98 21.37 12.41
C GLN A 156 6.49 21.10 12.71
N THR A 157 5.98 19.96 12.24
CA THR A 157 4.62 19.48 12.49
C THR A 157 4.66 18.13 13.18
N LYS A 158 3.60 17.82 13.92
CA LYS A 158 3.43 16.46 14.44
C LYS A 158 2.99 15.53 13.32
N GLN A 159 3.55 14.34 13.31
CA GLN A 159 3.25 13.29 12.34
C GLN A 159 2.69 12.11 13.12
N MET A 160 1.53 11.62 12.69
CA MET A 160 0.90 10.41 13.20
C MET A 160 1.00 9.33 12.13
N ASP A 161 1.75 8.27 12.42
CA ASP A 161 1.96 7.14 11.51
C ASP A 161 1.01 6.00 11.84
N LEU A 162 0.11 5.67 10.92
CA LEU A 162 -0.87 4.61 11.08
C LEU A 162 -0.35 3.29 10.49
N HIS A 163 -0.37 2.25 11.32
CA HIS A 163 -0.09 0.88 10.95
C HIS A 163 -1.30 -0.01 11.25
N ILE A 164 -1.37 -1.12 10.54
CA ILE A 164 -2.37 -2.16 10.76
C ILE A 164 -1.67 -3.49 11.03
N ARG A 165 -2.15 -4.21 12.03
CA ARG A 165 -1.66 -5.54 12.39
C ARG A 165 -2.78 -6.55 12.27
N PHE A 166 -2.53 -7.63 11.54
CA PHE A 166 -3.51 -8.68 11.29
C PHE A 166 -2.82 -10.04 11.11
N TRP A 167 -3.60 -11.11 11.25
CA TRP A 167 -3.15 -12.46 10.90
C TRP A 167 -3.25 -12.66 9.39
N ASN A 168 -2.13 -12.93 8.73
CA ASN A 168 -2.13 -13.29 7.32
C ASN A 168 -2.24 -14.80 7.16
N GLU A 169 -3.46 -15.27 6.85
CA GLU A 169 -3.77 -16.66 6.52
C GLU A 169 -2.86 -17.28 5.44
N LYS A 170 -2.43 -16.51 4.45
CA LYS A 170 -1.61 -17.05 3.33
C LYS A 170 -0.18 -17.35 3.78
N ASN A 171 0.37 -16.49 4.63
CA ASN A 171 1.74 -16.60 5.12
C ASN A 171 1.82 -17.31 6.49
N GLN A 172 0.66 -17.57 7.13
CA GLN A 172 0.55 -18.15 8.46
C GLN A 172 1.37 -17.39 9.51
N GLU A 173 1.32 -16.05 9.43
CA GLU A 173 2.07 -15.17 10.32
C GLU A 173 1.29 -13.88 10.65
N VAL A 174 1.70 -13.21 11.73
CA VAL A 174 1.21 -11.86 12.05
C VAL A 174 1.97 -10.85 11.21
N GLU A 175 1.26 -10.11 10.37
CA GLU A 175 1.84 -9.02 9.60
C GLU A 175 1.51 -7.67 10.22
N THR A 176 2.49 -6.74 10.22
CA THR A 176 2.26 -5.33 10.51
C THR A 176 2.62 -4.52 9.26
N ARG A 177 1.64 -3.76 8.75
CA ARG A 177 1.78 -3.03 7.48
C ARG A 177 1.48 -1.56 7.71
N TYR A 178 2.27 -0.70 7.10
CA TYR A 178 2.05 0.75 7.10
C TYR A 178 0.85 1.11 6.21
N VAL A 179 -0.02 2.00 6.69
CA VAL A 179 -1.23 2.44 5.98
C VAL A 179 -1.05 3.85 5.41
N THR A 180 -0.73 4.80 6.27
CA THR A 180 -0.59 6.23 5.92
C THR A 180 0.03 7.01 7.08
N SER A 181 0.43 8.25 6.80
CA SER A 181 0.79 9.24 7.80
C SER A 181 -0.16 10.43 7.69
N SER A 182 -0.58 10.99 8.83
CA SER A 182 -1.24 12.30 8.90
C SER A 182 -0.31 13.32 9.55
N PHE A 183 -0.37 14.57 9.09
CA PHE A 183 0.40 15.69 9.62
C PHE A 183 -0.54 16.67 10.32
N MET A 184 -0.32 16.86 11.62
CA MET A 184 -1.16 17.68 12.49
C MET A 184 -0.34 18.82 13.10
N GLY A 185 -0.97 19.98 13.26
CA GLY A 185 -0.37 21.13 13.94
C GLY A 185 -0.47 21.01 15.46
N HIS A 186 -1.70 20.83 15.95
CA HIS A 186 -1.99 20.55 17.35
C HIS A 186 -2.25 19.06 17.58
N SER A 187 -2.19 18.63 18.83
CA SER A 187 -2.29 17.21 19.24
C SER A 187 -3.10 17.07 20.51
N THR A 188 -4.28 17.68 20.50
CA THR A 188 -5.30 17.32 21.48
C THR A 188 -5.89 15.95 21.12
N ALA A 189 -6.57 15.30 22.07
CA ALA A 189 -7.20 14.01 21.82
C ALA A 189 -8.24 14.11 20.69
N GLU A 190 -8.94 15.23 20.61
CA GLU A 190 -9.91 15.57 19.57
C GLU A 190 -9.25 15.77 18.20
N ASP A 191 -8.08 16.41 18.14
CA ASP A 191 -7.31 16.53 16.89
C ASP A 191 -6.84 15.16 16.39
N ILE A 192 -6.31 14.33 17.29
CA ILE A 192 -5.87 12.97 16.97
C ILE A 192 -7.06 12.16 16.45
N LEU A 193 -8.21 12.23 17.12
CA LEU A 193 -9.43 11.53 16.70
C LEU A 193 -9.89 11.93 15.30
N ARG A 194 -9.91 13.22 15.00
CA ARG A 194 -10.25 13.74 13.67
C ARG A 194 -9.31 13.18 12.60
N GLU A 195 -8.00 13.31 12.81
CA GLU A 195 -7.01 12.84 11.84
C GLU A 195 -6.98 11.31 11.72
N PHE A 196 -7.30 10.60 12.80
CA PHE A 196 -7.40 9.15 12.81
C PHE A 196 -8.59 8.70 11.96
N ARG A 197 -9.75 9.36 12.06
CA ARG A 197 -10.91 9.09 11.19
C ARG A 197 -10.60 9.35 9.72
N VAL A 198 -9.93 10.46 9.40
CA VAL A 198 -9.47 10.74 8.02
C VAL A 198 -8.52 9.63 7.52
N SER A 199 -7.58 9.21 8.36
CA SER A 199 -6.59 8.18 8.01
C SER A 199 -7.19 6.77 7.87
N THR A 200 -8.33 6.53 8.51
CA THR A 200 -9.04 5.23 8.54
C THR A 200 -10.31 5.21 7.69
N GLU A 201 -10.61 6.25 6.91
CA GLU A 201 -11.82 6.38 6.09
C GLU A 201 -12.06 5.17 5.16
N LYS A 202 -10.99 4.56 4.64
CA LYS A 202 -11.05 3.41 3.72
C LYS A 202 -11.06 2.05 4.42
N LEU A 203 -11.04 2.03 5.75
CA LEU A 203 -10.99 0.82 6.57
C LEU A 203 -12.37 0.49 7.12
N ASP A 204 -12.66 -0.81 7.25
CA ASP A 204 -13.88 -1.25 7.90
C ASP A 204 -13.69 -1.27 9.41
N LEU A 205 -14.12 -0.19 10.07
CA LEU A 205 -13.92 -0.01 11.52
C LEU A 205 -14.65 -1.05 12.39
N ARG A 206 -15.64 -1.79 11.84
CA ARG A 206 -16.31 -2.90 12.54
C ARG A 206 -15.36 -4.07 12.82
N LYS A 207 -14.31 -4.19 12.02
CA LYS A 207 -13.28 -5.24 12.14
C LYS A 207 -12.13 -4.84 13.08
N VAL A 208 -12.17 -3.64 13.66
CA VAL A 208 -11.11 -3.17 14.55
C VAL A 208 -11.26 -3.84 15.91
N LEU A 209 -10.31 -4.69 16.25
CA LEU A 209 -10.25 -5.38 17.55
C LEU A 209 -9.72 -4.48 18.66
N SER A 210 -8.66 -3.74 18.36
CA SER A 210 -7.95 -2.91 19.33
C SER A 210 -7.17 -1.79 18.64
N VAL A 211 -6.83 -0.76 19.41
CA VAL A 211 -5.91 0.30 19.00
C VAL A 211 -4.71 0.29 19.94
N SER A 212 -3.50 0.15 19.38
CA SER A 212 -2.24 0.20 20.12
C SER A 212 -1.57 1.56 19.95
N MET A 213 -1.12 2.13 21.06
CA MET A 213 -0.52 3.45 21.16
C MET A 213 0.33 3.54 22.44
N ASP A 214 1.15 4.58 22.56
CA ASP A 214 1.87 4.86 23.80
C ASP A 214 0.93 5.36 24.92
N GLY A 215 1.47 5.56 26.12
CA GLY A 215 0.68 5.80 27.33
C GLY A 215 0.41 7.26 27.78
N PRO A 216 0.60 8.35 26.99
CA PRO A 216 0.32 9.69 27.48
C PRO A 216 -1.19 9.88 27.68
N SER A 217 -1.57 10.79 28.59
CA SER A 217 -2.97 11.04 28.95
C SER A 217 -3.85 11.43 27.76
N VAL A 218 -3.27 12.12 26.78
CA VAL A 218 -3.94 12.52 25.53
C VAL A 218 -4.39 11.28 24.74
N ASN A 219 -3.56 10.26 24.66
CA ASN A 219 -3.82 9.05 23.86
C ASN A 219 -4.86 8.16 24.55
N TRP A 220 -4.84 8.11 25.88
CA TRP A 220 -5.93 7.50 26.65
C TRP A 220 -7.27 8.22 26.47
N LYS A 221 -7.25 9.56 26.44
CA LYS A 221 -8.46 10.33 26.17
C LYS A 221 -8.97 10.06 24.75
N PHE A 222 -8.09 9.99 23.75
CA PHE A 222 -8.44 9.57 22.40
C PHE A 222 -9.09 8.18 22.39
N PHE A 223 -8.50 7.18 23.08
CA PHE A 223 -9.04 5.81 23.14
C PHE A 223 -10.50 5.81 23.60
N ASN A 224 -10.77 6.51 24.70
CA ASN A 224 -12.09 6.53 25.31
C ASN A 224 -13.12 7.20 24.39
N LEU A 225 -12.73 8.28 23.72
CA LEU A 225 -13.60 8.94 22.74
C LEU A 225 -13.88 8.02 21.56
N PHE A 226 -12.85 7.35 21.03
CA PHE A 226 -12.98 6.45 19.90
C PHE A 226 -13.80 5.21 20.24
N ASP A 227 -13.60 4.58 21.40
CA ASP A 227 -14.39 3.43 21.87
C ASP A 227 -15.88 3.79 22.01
N VAL A 228 -16.18 4.97 22.55
CA VAL A 228 -17.56 5.49 22.63
C VAL A 228 -18.17 5.69 21.23
N GLU A 229 -17.40 6.18 20.25
CA GLU A 229 -17.89 6.30 18.87
C GLU A 229 -18.14 4.93 18.23
N ILE A 230 -17.23 3.97 18.40
CA ILE A 230 -17.36 2.61 17.86
C ILE A 230 -18.58 1.88 18.48
N GLN A 231 -18.81 2.04 19.78
CA GLN A 231 -20.00 1.51 20.45
C GLN A 231 -21.29 2.11 19.90
N LYS A 232 -21.30 3.43 19.65
CA LYS A 232 -22.47 4.13 19.10
C LYS A 232 -22.74 3.77 17.64
N GLU A 233 -21.69 3.65 16.82
CA GLU A 233 -21.80 3.40 15.38
C GLU A 233 -22.06 1.92 15.07
N PHE A 234 -21.44 0.99 15.80
CA PHE A 234 -21.38 -0.42 15.43
C PHE A 234 -21.84 -1.38 16.51
N ALA A 235 -22.18 -0.90 17.72
CA ALA A 235 -22.51 -1.74 18.88
C ALA A 235 -21.39 -2.73 19.26
N THR A 236 -20.14 -2.41 18.93
CA THR A 236 -18.94 -3.16 19.28
C THR A 236 -18.08 -2.38 20.27
N SER A 237 -17.22 -3.04 21.03
CA SER A 237 -16.26 -2.38 21.94
C SER A 237 -14.84 -2.78 21.60
N LEU A 238 -13.90 -1.85 21.81
CA LEU A 238 -12.48 -2.09 21.57
C LEU A 238 -11.86 -2.81 22.77
N ILE A 239 -11.02 -3.81 22.48
CA ILE A 239 -10.25 -4.49 23.51
C ILE A 239 -9.03 -3.62 23.85
N ASN A 240 -8.94 -3.22 25.10
CA ASN A 240 -7.78 -2.48 25.60
C ASN A 240 -6.73 -3.46 26.14
N VAL A 241 -5.73 -3.76 25.32
CA VAL A 241 -4.66 -4.72 25.64
C VAL A 241 -3.47 -4.08 26.38
N ASP A 242 -3.32 -2.75 26.27
CA ASP A 242 -2.13 -2.01 26.70
C ASP A 242 -2.30 -1.30 28.06
N SER A 243 -3.51 -1.31 28.63
CA SER A 243 -3.81 -0.62 29.89
C SER A 243 -3.49 -1.44 31.13
N GLN A 244 -2.61 -0.89 31.98
CA GLN A 244 -2.48 -1.37 33.37
C GLN A 244 -3.77 -1.17 34.17
N ALA A 245 -4.66 -0.27 33.74
CA ALA A 245 -5.86 0.13 34.47
C ALA A 245 -7.00 -0.91 34.39
N ARG A 246 -6.89 -1.94 33.54
CA ARG A 246 -7.86 -3.05 33.48
C ARG A 246 -7.32 -4.38 33.98
N ARG A 247 -6.14 -4.36 34.62
CA ARG A 247 -5.56 -5.55 35.25
C ARG A 247 -6.43 -6.07 36.39
N GLU A 248 -7.03 -5.16 37.14
CA GLU A 248 -7.92 -5.50 38.25
C GLU A 248 -9.19 -6.18 37.73
N ASP A 249 -9.89 -5.55 36.77
CA ASP A 249 -11.06 -6.14 36.11
C ASP A 249 -10.75 -7.51 35.49
N PHE A 250 -9.60 -7.64 34.83
CA PHE A 250 -9.19 -8.92 34.25
C PHE A 250 -8.95 -9.98 35.34
N LEU A 251 -8.27 -9.62 36.44
CA LEU A 251 -8.00 -10.53 37.56
C LEU A 251 -9.26 -10.91 38.33
N GLU A 252 -10.31 -10.07 38.33
CA GLU A 252 -11.60 -10.37 38.96
C GLU A 252 -12.35 -11.48 38.20
N VAL A 253 -12.25 -11.48 36.87
CA VAL A 253 -12.95 -12.45 36.00
C VAL A 253 -12.09 -13.69 35.69
N SER A 254 -10.76 -13.55 35.74
CA SER A 254 -9.78 -14.59 35.40
C SER A 254 -9.80 -15.73 36.42
N GLU A 255 -9.97 -16.97 35.93
CA GLU A 255 -9.91 -18.16 36.78
C GLU A 255 -8.48 -18.52 37.15
N ILE A 256 -7.52 -18.28 36.24
CA ILE A 256 -6.11 -18.64 36.41
C ILE A 256 -5.37 -17.56 37.20
N GLY A 257 -5.90 -16.33 37.24
CA GLY A 257 -5.31 -15.18 37.94
C GLY A 257 -3.95 -14.75 37.39
N LYS A 258 -3.62 -15.14 36.15
CA LYS A 258 -2.32 -14.84 35.52
C LYS A 258 -2.47 -13.73 34.50
N LEU A 259 -1.65 -12.69 34.65
CA LEU A 259 -1.60 -11.62 33.68
C LEU A 259 -0.77 -11.99 32.43
N PRO A 260 -1.04 -11.33 31.28
CA PRO A 260 -0.15 -11.35 30.14
C PRO A 260 1.29 -10.99 30.56
N LYS A 261 2.27 -11.77 30.08
CA LYS A 261 3.68 -11.41 30.28
C LYS A 261 4.02 -10.21 29.39
N LYS A 262 4.85 -9.31 29.91
CA LYS A 262 5.40 -8.22 29.09
C LYS A 262 6.24 -8.82 27.97
N PHE A 263 6.13 -8.26 26.76
CA PHE A 263 7.08 -8.52 25.69
C PHE A 263 8.50 -8.21 26.17
N CYS A 264 9.47 -9.05 25.77
CA CYS A 264 10.87 -8.85 26.11
C CYS A 264 11.31 -7.44 25.69
N ARG A 265 11.96 -6.70 26.61
CA ARG A 265 12.48 -5.35 26.33
C ARG A 265 13.59 -5.34 25.29
N THR A 266 14.27 -6.48 25.12
CA THR A 266 15.37 -6.63 24.18
C THR A 266 14.79 -7.09 22.85
N ARG A 267 14.81 -6.19 21.85
CA ARG A 267 14.43 -6.50 20.48
C ARG A 267 15.16 -7.78 20.06
N TRP A 268 14.41 -8.77 19.55
CA TRP A 268 14.83 -9.89 18.69
C TRP A 268 14.80 -11.34 19.19
N LEU A 269 14.71 -11.70 20.48
CA LEU A 269 15.13 -13.08 20.81
C LEU A 269 14.21 -14.08 21.50
N GLU A 270 13.05 -13.76 22.08
CA GLU A 270 12.15 -14.85 22.52
C GLU A 270 10.74 -14.34 22.86
N ASN A 271 9.82 -14.47 21.91
CA ASN A 271 8.39 -14.27 22.15
C ASN A 271 7.70 -15.53 22.68
N ALA A 272 8.41 -16.67 22.72
CA ALA A 272 7.85 -17.97 23.12
C ALA A 272 7.17 -17.89 24.49
N ALA A 273 7.85 -17.37 25.52
CA ALA A 273 7.28 -17.26 26.86
C ALA A 273 6.04 -16.33 26.94
N ALA A 274 5.96 -15.31 26.08
CA ALA A 274 4.79 -14.43 26.00
C ALA A 274 3.64 -15.10 25.24
N ALA A 275 3.94 -15.83 24.16
CA ALA A 275 2.98 -16.59 23.38
C ALA A 275 2.39 -17.77 24.18
N GLU A 276 3.23 -18.54 24.87
CA GLU A 276 2.80 -19.61 25.79
C GLU A 276 1.89 -19.06 26.89
N ARG A 277 2.23 -17.89 27.45
CA ARG A 277 1.36 -17.22 28.42
C ARG A 277 0.03 -16.81 27.78
N ALA A 278 0.03 -16.32 26.55
CA ALA A 278 -1.20 -15.95 25.85
C ALA A 278 -2.12 -17.16 25.62
N ILE A 279 -1.55 -18.32 25.29
CA ILE A 279 -2.29 -19.59 25.17
C ILE A 279 -2.84 -20.01 26.55
N GLU A 280 -2.00 -19.94 27.59
CA GLU A 280 -2.39 -20.30 28.96
C GLU A 280 -3.60 -19.51 29.45
N ILE A 281 -3.65 -18.20 29.18
CA ILE A 281 -4.72 -17.30 29.66
C ILE A 281 -5.84 -17.09 28.64
N TRP A 282 -5.87 -17.86 27.55
CA TRP A 282 -6.81 -17.64 26.45
C TRP A 282 -8.27 -17.71 26.91
N ASN A 283 -8.62 -18.71 27.73
CA ASN A 283 -9.97 -18.85 28.26
C ASN A 283 -10.35 -17.67 29.17
N ASP A 284 -9.43 -17.20 30.01
CA ASP A 284 -9.64 -16.01 30.85
C ASP A 284 -9.83 -14.74 30.01
N LEU A 285 -9.14 -14.63 28.88
CA LEU A 285 -9.35 -13.54 27.92
C LEU A 285 -10.73 -13.60 27.28
N VAL A 286 -11.20 -14.79 26.90
CA VAL A 286 -12.56 -14.99 26.36
C VAL A 286 -13.60 -14.59 27.43
N LEU A 287 -13.47 -15.10 28.65
CA LEU A 287 -14.35 -14.77 29.76
C LEU A 287 -14.34 -13.27 30.07
N TYR A 288 -13.17 -12.64 30.07
CA TYR A 288 -13.05 -11.20 30.27
C TYR A 288 -13.80 -10.43 29.18
N VAL A 289 -13.59 -10.77 27.91
CA VAL A 289 -14.26 -10.11 26.77
C VAL A 289 -15.79 -10.29 26.84
N GLU A 290 -16.28 -11.46 27.25
CA GLU A 290 -17.72 -11.72 27.46
C GLU A 290 -18.30 -10.94 28.63
N ASN A 291 -17.51 -10.68 29.69
CA ASN A 291 -17.95 -10.02 30.92
C ASN A 291 -17.69 -8.51 30.95
N ILE A 292 -16.95 -7.95 29.99
CA ILE A 292 -16.83 -6.50 29.84
C ILE A 292 -18.22 -5.94 29.55
N LYS A 293 -18.89 -5.49 30.61
CA LYS A 293 -20.08 -4.65 30.49
C LYS A 293 -19.65 -3.34 29.85
N VAL A 294 -20.23 -3.05 28.69
CA VAL A 294 -20.17 -1.73 28.05
C VAL A 294 -20.46 -0.69 29.15
N PRO A 295 -19.54 0.23 29.47
CA PRO A 295 -19.78 1.22 30.50
C PRO A 295 -20.99 2.06 30.08
N THR A 296 -22.07 2.01 30.84
CA THR A 296 -23.15 2.99 30.69
C THR A 296 -22.55 4.36 30.98
N PRO A 297 -22.73 5.36 30.10
CA PRO A 297 -22.15 6.68 30.31
C PRO A 297 -22.61 7.25 31.66
N LYS A 298 -21.67 7.69 32.50
CA LYS A 298 -21.95 8.64 33.58
C LYS A 298 -21.79 10.05 33.05
#